data_AF-A0A433QQG8-F1
#
_entry.id   AF-A0A433QQG8-F1
#
_cell.length_a   1.000
_cell.length_b   1.000
_cell.length_c   1.000
_cell.angle_alpha   90.00
_cell.angle_beta   90.00
_cell.angle_gamma   90.00
#
_symmetry.space_group_name_H-M   'P 1'
#
loop_
_entity.id
_entity.type
_entity.pdbx_description
1 polymer ?
#
loop_
_entity_poly.entity_id
_entity_poly.type
_entity_poly.pdbx_seq_one_letter_code
_entity_poly.pdbx_strand_id
1 'polypeptide(L)'
;MTDHQQQPDPNRAIFSNPNWLSDEKLRVMGVPDLHKESFRRYVYQQAFGLNTCFDVIGPHTFATEFLPLTADEVEAIVSNFSPVYKKCTDENARQKVRGNVVLSALANRIDARIAILGGGAVFIKLNTRSPKDVMFDDFEEAHVNRVIKSIKDDLVDIRKEQTVALESAASAGTTIDPAVQPHVANVPTPSPTDFALASLNRTMLRLLRLTTGESAVTLLLRSRRVNEDLGRVRQFAQYDSCVLAGPNDAATQQGGDEGESTNSLVASLVLRAWSDTVLCDTQLEHRAFVYKGTMTALTQYDSMTYDVRIARAKDEIPARVLAFWQRELRDRLAVRHESYVVDFLVGENEIKVIELNPFHNGAGGCLFSWTTDRQQLMGETLEYRYVCEPAKAEVFKVFPAVWDRELSRLVKSDGERERKEMGVFGVARKVLGKWF
;
A
#
# COMPACT_ATOMS: atom_id res chain seq x y z
N MET A 1 -0.58 32.89 -39.05
CA MET A 1 -0.77 31.62 -39.80
C MET A 1 0.59 30.99 -40.01
N THR A 2 0.94 30.06 -39.11
CA THR A 2 1.83 28.93 -39.37
C THR A 2 1.54 27.95 -38.24
N ASP A 3 0.80 26.90 -38.58
CA ASP A 3 0.49 25.77 -37.71
C ASP A 3 1.79 25.10 -37.25
N HIS A 4 2.09 25.19 -35.96
CA HIS A 4 2.97 24.22 -35.33
C HIS A 4 2.14 22.97 -35.05
N GLN A 5 1.99 22.12 -36.07
CA GLN A 5 1.64 20.72 -35.86
C GLN A 5 2.73 20.11 -34.98
N GLN A 6 2.39 19.91 -33.70
CA GLN A 6 3.18 19.05 -32.81
C GLN A 6 3.23 17.67 -33.44
N GLN A 7 4.42 17.27 -33.91
CA GLN A 7 4.64 15.90 -34.32
C GLN A 7 4.37 14.98 -33.11
N PRO A 8 3.64 13.86 -33.31
CA PRO A 8 3.36 12.92 -32.24
C PRO A 8 4.68 12.33 -31.72
N ASP A 9 4.82 12.31 -30.38
CA ASP A 9 5.95 11.70 -29.69
C ASP A 9 6.16 10.25 -30.17
N PRO A 10 7.31 9.91 -30.78
CA PRO A 10 7.59 8.57 -31.28
C PRO A 10 7.71 7.52 -30.16
N ASN A 11 7.76 7.93 -28.88
CA ASN A 11 7.67 7.03 -27.73
C ASN A 11 6.24 6.66 -27.32
N ARG A 12 5.22 7.17 -28.01
CA ARG A 12 3.82 6.72 -27.88
C ARG A 12 3.59 5.36 -28.56
N ALA A 13 4.60 4.50 -28.59
CA ALA A 13 4.47 3.09 -28.93
C ALA A 13 3.38 2.50 -28.03
N ILE A 14 2.33 2.05 -28.69
CA ILE A 14 0.97 1.90 -28.18
C ILE A 14 0.97 0.97 -26.97
N PHE A 15 0.86 1.54 -25.77
CA PHE A 15 0.38 0.81 -24.60
C PHE A 15 -1.11 0.55 -24.85
N SER A 16 -1.43 -0.56 -25.51
CA SER A 16 -2.80 -1.00 -25.71
C SER A 16 -3.22 -1.80 -24.48
N ASN A 17 -4.06 -1.20 -23.65
CA ASN A 17 -4.80 -1.92 -22.62
C ASN A 17 -6.29 -1.69 -22.91
N PRO A 18 -7.16 -2.72 -22.89
CA PRO A 18 -8.60 -2.54 -23.15
C PRO A 18 -9.27 -1.54 -22.21
N ASN A 19 -8.70 -1.32 -21.02
CA ASN A 19 -9.15 -0.34 -20.04
C ASN A 19 -8.56 1.07 -20.24
N TRP A 20 -7.72 1.26 -21.27
CA TRP A 20 -7.16 2.55 -21.68
C TRP A 20 -7.97 3.12 -22.85
N LEU A 21 -8.90 4.04 -22.57
CA LEU A 21 -9.85 4.56 -23.55
C LEU A 21 -9.17 5.29 -24.72
N SER A 22 -9.56 5.02 -25.97
CA SER A 22 -9.07 5.75 -27.14
C SER A 22 -9.59 7.20 -27.18
N ASP A 23 -8.90 8.09 -27.90
CA ASP A 23 -9.37 9.47 -28.12
C ASP A 23 -10.75 9.51 -28.77
N GLU A 24 -11.05 8.56 -29.66
CA GLU A 24 -12.36 8.43 -30.30
C GLU A 24 -13.44 8.04 -29.30
N LYS A 25 -13.19 7.06 -28.42
CA LYS A 25 -14.15 6.67 -27.39
C LYS A 25 -14.43 7.83 -26.43
N LEU A 26 -13.40 8.58 -26.04
CA LEU A 26 -13.56 9.78 -25.21
C LEU A 26 -14.37 10.88 -25.89
N ARG A 27 -14.19 11.08 -27.20
CA ARG A 27 -14.96 12.03 -28.01
C ARG A 27 -16.44 11.65 -28.07
N VAL A 28 -16.74 10.36 -28.29
CA VAL A 28 -18.12 9.83 -28.29
C VAL A 28 -18.78 10.01 -26.92
N MET A 29 -18.03 9.84 -25.83
CA MET A 29 -18.50 10.08 -24.45
C MET A 29 -18.67 11.57 -24.10
N GLY A 30 -18.33 12.50 -25.00
CA GLY A 30 -18.45 13.94 -24.76
C GLY A 30 -17.44 14.49 -23.76
N VAL A 31 -16.34 13.78 -23.49
CA VAL A 31 -15.30 14.23 -22.54
C VAL A 31 -14.50 15.37 -23.17
N PRO A 32 -14.46 16.58 -22.56
CA PRO A 32 -13.72 17.72 -23.09
C PRO A 32 -12.23 17.42 -23.27
N ASP A 33 -11.60 17.98 -24.29
CA ASP A 33 -10.18 17.76 -24.60
C ASP A 33 -9.26 18.00 -23.40
N LEU A 34 -9.54 19.06 -22.61
CA LEU A 34 -8.80 19.40 -21.40
C LEU A 34 -8.85 18.32 -20.31
N HIS A 35 -9.86 17.44 -20.34
CA HIS A 35 -10.09 16.41 -19.34
C HIS A 35 -9.80 14.98 -19.82
N LYS A 36 -9.53 14.78 -21.12
CA LYS A 36 -9.33 13.45 -21.73
C LYS A 36 -8.30 12.59 -20.98
N GLU A 37 -7.10 13.11 -20.75
CA GLU A 37 -6.03 12.35 -20.09
C GLU A 37 -6.36 12.03 -18.61
N SER A 38 -6.90 13.00 -17.87
CA SER A 38 -7.27 12.81 -16.46
C SER A 38 -8.40 11.80 -16.31
N PHE A 39 -9.42 11.87 -17.16
CA PHE A 39 -10.54 10.92 -17.15
C PHE A 39 -10.10 9.53 -17.59
N ARG A 40 -9.26 9.43 -18.63
CA ARG A 40 -8.68 8.15 -19.05
C ARG A 40 -7.90 7.46 -17.93
N ARG A 41 -7.05 8.21 -17.22
CA ARG A 41 -6.32 7.68 -16.05
C ARG A 41 -7.26 7.26 -14.93
N TYR A 42 -8.32 8.03 -14.68
CA TYR A 42 -9.35 7.68 -13.71
C TYR A 42 -10.01 6.34 -14.06
N VAL A 43 -10.53 6.18 -15.28
CA VAL A 43 -11.17 4.93 -15.73
C VAL A 43 -10.18 3.76 -15.67
N TYR A 44 -8.95 3.97 -16.15
CA TYR A 44 -7.92 2.94 -16.11
C TYR A 44 -7.62 2.50 -14.67
N GLN A 45 -7.58 3.44 -13.72
CA GLN A 45 -7.35 3.12 -12.31
C GLN A 45 -8.52 2.37 -11.68
N GLN A 46 -9.77 2.76 -11.99
CA GLN A 46 -10.96 2.06 -11.47
C GLN A 46 -11.05 0.61 -11.95
N ALA A 47 -10.52 0.29 -13.13
CA ALA A 47 -10.49 -1.08 -13.65
C ALA A 47 -9.70 -2.07 -12.76
N PHE A 48 -8.77 -1.55 -11.94
CA PHE A 48 -7.98 -2.33 -10.98
C PHE A 48 -8.47 -2.19 -9.53
N GLY A 49 -9.64 -1.57 -9.34
CA GLY A 49 -10.28 -1.49 -8.03
C GLY A 49 -10.49 -2.87 -7.43
N LEU A 50 -10.35 -3.00 -6.12
CA LEU A 50 -10.42 -4.32 -5.49
C LEU A 50 -11.73 -5.06 -5.78
N ASN A 51 -12.83 -4.32 -5.86
CA ASN A 51 -14.16 -4.82 -6.19
C ASN A 51 -14.25 -5.43 -7.61
N THR A 52 -13.45 -4.98 -8.57
CA THR A 52 -13.49 -5.47 -9.97
C THR A 52 -12.78 -6.81 -10.15
N CYS A 53 -11.93 -7.20 -9.20
CA CYS A 53 -11.11 -8.39 -9.23
C CYS A 53 -11.34 -9.33 -8.05
N PHE A 54 -12.31 -9.03 -7.17
CA PHE A 54 -12.51 -9.72 -5.90
C PHE A 54 -12.90 -11.19 -6.05
N ASP A 55 -13.60 -11.57 -7.10
CA ASP A 55 -13.92 -12.98 -7.39
C ASP A 55 -12.66 -13.82 -7.68
N VAL A 56 -11.58 -13.20 -8.15
CA VAL A 56 -10.30 -13.86 -8.42
C VAL A 56 -9.39 -13.84 -7.18
N ILE A 57 -9.24 -12.67 -6.55
CA ILE A 57 -8.29 -12.48 -5.45
C ILE A 57 -8.89 -12.72 -4.06
N GLY A 58 -10.22 -12.77 -3.95
CA GLY A 58 -10.99 -12.93 -2.71
C GLY A 58 -10.53 -14.12 -1.86
N PRO A 59 -10.34 -15.32 -2.44
CA PRO A 59 -9.80 -16.47 -1.72
C PRO A 59 -8.38 -16.29 -1.17
N HIS A 60 -7.66 -15.28 -1.67
CA HIS A 60 -6.24 -15.06 -1.43
C HIS A 60 -5.96 -13.69 -0.81
N THR A 61 -6.97 -13.00 -0.30
CA THR A 61 -6.83 -11.69 0.35
C THR A 61 -7.53 -11.71 1.72
N PHE A 62 -7.57 -10.57 2.40
CA PHE A 62 -8.25 -10.47 3.70
C PHE A 62 -9.75 -10.50 3.52
N ALA A 63 -10.48 -10.98 4.54
CA ALA A 63 -11.94 -10.84 4.58
C ALA A 63 -12.30 -9.36 4.34
N THR A 64 -13.15 -9.11 3.36
CA THR A 64 -13.39 -7.78 2.81
C THR A 64 -14.87 -7.56 2.58
N GLU A 65 -15.34 -6.38 3.00
CA GLU A 65 -16.67 -5.86 2.69
C GLU A 65 -16.56 -4.61 1.82
N PHE A 66 -17.53 -4.44 0.93
CA PHE A 66 -17.63 -3.26 0.06
C PHE A 66 -18.83 -2.41 0.49
N LEU A 67 -18.61 -1.10 0.58
CA LEU A 67 -19.64 -0.14 0.91
C LEU A 67 -19.69 0.94 -0.18
N PRO A 68 -20.64 0.84 -1.13
CA PRO A 68 -20.87 1.87 -2.14
C PRO A 68 -21.20 3.21 -1.48
N LEU A 69 -20.59 4.29 -1.97
CA LEU A 69 -20.84 5.65 -1.50
C LEU A 69 -21.91 6.32 -2.37
N THR A 70 -22.81 7.04 -1.72
CA THR A 70 -23.79 7.91 -2.38
C THR A 70 -23.15 9.23 -2.80
N ALA A 71 -23.82 9.96 -3.70
CA ALA A 71 -23.38 11.31 -4.10
C ALA A 71 -23.27 12.28 -2.93
N ASP A 72 -24.25 12.26 -2.02
CA ASP A 72 -24.26 13.11 -0.83
C ASP A 72 -23.12 12.77 0.13
N GLU A 73 -22.77 11.49 0.28
CA GLU A 73 -21.64 11.07 1.11
C GLU A 73 -20.29 11.49 0.51
N VAL A 74 -20.13 11.34 -0.80
CA VAL A 74 -18.93 11.83 -1.49
C VAL A 74 -18.79 13.34 -1.33
N GLU A 75 -19.88 14.08 -1.55
CA GLU A 75 -19.88 15.54 -1.36
C GLU A 75 -19.60 15.92 0.10
N ALA A 76 -20.21 15.23 1.07
CA ALA A 76 -19.98 15.48 2.48
C ALA A 76 -18.52 15.25 2.88
N ILE A 77 -17.87 14.19 2.40
CA ILE A 77 -16.44 13.93 2.67
C ILE A 77 -15.58 15.02 2.03
N VAL A 78 -15.83 15.36 0.76
CA VAL A 78 -15.03 16.34 0.01
C VAL A 78 -15.17 17.75 0.60
N SER A 79 -16.38 18.18 0.93
CA SER A 79 -16.64 19.51 1.49
C SER A 79 -16.23 19.67 2.95
N ASN A 80 -16.12 18.57 3.71
CA ASN A 80 -15.62 18.60 5.09
C ASN A 80 -14.14 18.26 5.21
N PHE A 81 -13.48 17.92 4.11
CA PHE A 81 -12.03 17.70 4.07
C PHE A 81 -11.32 18.88 4.69
N SER A 82 -10.38 18.60 5.59
CA SER A 82 -9.52 19.60 6.14
C SER A 82 -8.09 19.15 5.96
N PRO A 83 -7.29 19.83 5.13
CA PRO A 83 -5.87 19.52 5.06
C PRO A 83 -5.29 19.69 6.47
N VAL A 84 -4.52 18.70 6.90
CA VAL A 84 -3.99 18.54 8.27
C VAL A 84 -3.12 19.73 8.69
N TYR A 85 -2.64 20.53 7.74
CA TYR A 85 -1.52 21.44 7.93
C TYR A 85 -1.72 22.64 8.87
N LYS A 86 -2.93 23.03 9.31
CA LYS A 86 -3.08 24.15 10.27
C LYS A 86 -4.24 24.13 11.29
N LYS A 87 -5.28 23.29 11.18
CA LYS A 87 -6.51 23.45 12.03
C LYS A 87 -7.32 22.18 12.36
N CYS A 88 -6.91 20.98 11.94
CA CYS A 88 -7.75 19.79 12.07
C CYS A 88 -7.10 18.71 12.94
N THR A 89 -7.38 18.81 14.24
CA THR A 89 -7.13 17.72 15.18
C THR A 89 -8.14 16.59 14.96
N ASP A 90 -7.85 15.39 15.48
CA ASP A 90 -8.80 14.28 15.48
C ASP A 90 -10.15 14.67 16.09
N GLU A 91 -10.16 15.47 17.16
CA GLU A 91 -11.40 15.89 17.79
C GLU A 91 -12.19 16.86 16.92
N ASN A 92 -11.53 17.79 16.23
CA ASN A 92 -12.20 18.68 15.28
C ASN A 92 -12.85 17.87 14.13
N ALA A 93 -12.17 16.83 13.64
CA ALA A 93 -12.71 15.94 12.62
C ALA A 93 -13.90 15.14 13.16
N ARG A 94 -13.82 14.57 14.37
CA ARG A 94 -14.96 13.88 15.03
C ARG A 94 -16.15 14.81 15.23
N GLN A 95 -15.91 16.05 15.63
CA GLN A 95 -16.96 17.04 15.80
C GLN A 95 -17.68 17.34 14.48
N LYS A 96 -16.96 17.37 13.35
CA LYS A 96 -17.58 17.46 12.01
C LYS A 96 -18.42 16.23 11.69
N VAL A 97 -17.95 15.02 12.03
CA VAL A 97 -18.72 13.79 11.82
C VAL A 97 -20.03 13.84 12.61
N ARG A 98 -19.97 14.15 13.92
CA ARG A 98 -21.15 14.25 14.81
C ARG A 98 -22.10 15.37 14.44
N GLY A 99 -21.57 16.50 13.94
CA GLY A 99 -22.35 17.67 13.55
C GLY A 99 -22.98 17.57 12.15
N ASN A 100 -22.65 16.55 11.36
CA ASN A 100 -23.14 16.38 10.01
C ASN A 100 -23.93 15.07 9.89
N VAL A 101 -25.23 15.18 9.60
CA VAL A 101 -26.15 14.03 9.49
C VAL A 101 -25.68 13.00 8.46
N VAL A 102 -25.16 13.42 7.31
CA VAL A 102 -24.69 12.52 6.25
C VAL A 102 -23.45 11.75 6.70
N LEU A 103 -22.48 12.44 7.31
CA LEU A 103 -21.26 11.79 7.82
C LEU A 103 -21.55 10.85 8.99
N SER A 104 -22.48 11.23 9.88
CA SER A 104 -22.95 10.35 10.97
C SER A 104 -23.67 9.12 10.44
N ALA A 105 -24.52 9.26 9.41
CA ALA A 105 -25.17 8.13 8.77
C ALA A 105 -24.16 7.19 8.09
N LEU A 106 -23.17 7.75 7.39
CA LEU A 106 -22.06 6.97 6.80
C LEU A 106 -21.28 6.21 7.87
N ALA A 107 -20.97 6.84 9.01
CA ALA A 107 -20.31 6.18 10.13
C ALA A 107 -21.11 4.95 10.60
N ASN A 108 -22.43 5.08 10.80
CA ASN A 108 -23.28 3.95 11.18
C ASN A 108 -23.29 2.82 10.12
N ARG A 109 -23.26 3.17 8.83
CA ARG A 109 -23.16 2.19 7.74
C ARG A 109 -21.82 1.45 7.76
N ILE A 110 -20.74 2.14 8.10
CA ILE A 110 -19.42 1.53 8.29
C ILE A 110 -19.44 0.59 9.50
N ASP A 111 -20.02 0.99 10.63
CA ASP A 111 -20.16 0.13 11.82
C ASP A 111 -20.92 -1.16 11.51
N ALA A 112 -21.98 -1.07 10.69
CA ALA A 112 -22.72 -2.25 10.25
C ALA A 112 -21.85 -3.22 9.42
N ARG A 113 -20.91 -2.71 8.60
CA ARG A 113 -19.96 -3.55 7.85
C ARG A 113 -18.85 -4.12 8.73
N ILE A 114 -18.39 -3.38 9.73
CA ILE A 114 -17.47 -3.88 10.77
C ILE A 114 -18.09 -5.06 11.50
N ALA A 115 -19.39 -4.98 11.85
CA ALA A 115 -20.11 -6.07 12.49
C ALA A 115 -20.18 -7.34 11.62
N ILE A 116 -20.39 -7.21 10.30
CA ILE A 116 -20.37 -8.34 9.35
C ILE A 116 -19.00 -9.02 9.31
N LEU A 117 -17.91 -8.25 9.40
CA LEU A 117 -16.54 -8.75 9.49
C LEU A 117 -16.18 -9.33 10.87
N GLY A 118 -17.16 -9.55 11.75
CA GLY A 118 -16.98 -10.15 13.08
C GLY A 118 -16.84 -9.14 14.22
N GLY A 119 -17.11 -7.85 13.98
CA GLY A 119 -17.06 -6.80 15.02
C GLY A 119 -15.65 -6.45 15.51
N GLY A 120 -14.62 -6.97 14.84
CA GLY A 120 -13.22 -6.69 15.14
C GLY A 120 -12.74 -5.34 14.61
N ALA A 121 -11.42 -5.15 14.58
CA ALA A 121 -10.85 -4.00 13.91
C ALA A 121 -10.87 -4.18 12.38
N VAL A 122 -10.83 -3.07 11.65
CA VAL A 122 -10.74 -3.03 10.18
C VAL A 122 -9.70 -2.04 9.71
N PHE A 123 -9.25 -2.23 8.47
CA PHE A 123 -8.56 -1.24 7.67
C PHE A 123 -9.52 -0.73 6.58
N ILE A 124 -9.54 0.58 6.33
CA ILE A 124 -10.42 1.19 5.31
C ILE A 124 -9.63 1.90 4.21
N LYS A 125 -10.07 1.75 2.96
CA LYS A 125 -9.54 2.46 1.80
C LYS A 125 -10.65 2.74 0.77
N LEU A 126 -10.36 3.57 -0.23
CA LEU A 126 -11.15 3.59 -1.46
C LEU A 126 -10.75 2.39 -2.35
N ASN A 127 -11.53 2.09 -3.38
CA ASN A 127 -11.20 1.03 -4.36
C ASN A 127 -9.76 1.13 -4.90
N THR A 128 -9.22 2.34 -5.02
CA THR A 128 -7.97 2.65 -5.71
C THR A 128 -6.81 3.04 -4.80
N ARG A 129 -7.07 3.65 -3.63
CA ARG A 129 -6.01 4.22 -2.77
C ARG A 129 -6.36 4.17 -1.29
N SER A 130 -5.31 3.99 -0.50
CA SER A 130 -5.32 3.96 0.96
C SER A 130 -4.97 5.32 1.58
N PRO A 131 -5.56 5.72 2.73
CA PRO A 131 -5.31 7.00 3.41
C PRO A 131 -3.98 7.03 4.21
N LYS A 132 -2.91 6.49 3.63
CA LYS A 132 -1.59 6.36 4.30
C LYS A 132 -0.90 7.71 4.56
N ASP A 133 -1.34 8.78 3.89
CA ASP A 133 -0.78 10.14 4.00
C ASP A 133 -1.08 10.82 5.34
N VAL A 134 -2.20 10.48 5.98
CA VAL A 134 -2.63 11.10 7.25
C VAL A 134 -1.55 10.98 8.34
N MET A 135 -0.73 9.94 8.27
CA MET A 135 0.30 9.64 9.27
C MET A 135 1.54 10.52 9.18
N PHE A 136 1.84 11.06 7.99
CA PHE A 136 3.02 11.90 7.78
C PHE A 136 2.66 13.38 7.68
N ASP A 137 1.40 13.69 7.35
CA ASP A 137 0.91 15.06 7.19
C ASP A 137 0.55 15.76 8.52
N ASP A 138 0.61 15.05 9.65
CA ASP A 138 0.42 15.60 11.00
C ASP A 138 1.77 15.97 11.64
N PHE A 139 2.14 17.25 11.51
CA PHE A 139 3.38 17.82 12.05
C PHE A 139 3.23 18.37 13.47
N GLU A 140 2.09 18.16 14.12
CA GLU A 140 1.94 18.59 15.50
C GLU A 140 2.92 17.83 16.39
N GLU A 141 3.77 18.57 17.09
CA GLU A 141 4.83 17.99 17.93
C GLU A 141 4.26 17.00 18.96
N ALA A 142 3.04 17.25 19.46
CA ALA A 142 2.32 16.31 20.34
C ALA A 142 1.95 15.00 19.63
N HIS A 143 1.52 15.03 18.37
CA HIS A 143 1.26 13.83 17.58
C HIS A 143 2.55 13.05 17.35
N VAL A 144 3.58 13.73 16.82
CA VAL A 144 4.90 13.13 16.56
C VAL A 144 5.46 12.48 17.83
N ASN A 145 5.40 13.16 18.98
CA ASN A 145 5.87 12.62 20.25
C ASN A 145 5.11 11.35 20.69
N ARG A 146 3.78 11.29 20.48
CA ARG A 146 3.00 10.08 20.76
C ARG A 146 3.38 8.92 19.85
N VAL A 147 3.61 9.20 18.56
CA VAL A 147 4.06 8.19 17.59
C VAL A 147 5.46 7.70 17.93
N ILE A 148 6.41 8.60 18.21
CA ILE A 148 7.78 8.25 18.63
C ILE A 148 7.79 7.39 19.89
N LYS A 149 6.87 7.64 20.85
CA LYS A 149 6.70 6.77 22.01
C LYS A 149 6.29 5.35 21.58
N SER A 150 5.35 5.21 20.67
CA SER A 150 4.88 3.91 20.17
C SER A 150 5.98 3.18 19.37
N ILE A 151 6.78 3.92 18.59
CA ILE A 151 7.95 3.38 17.88
C ILE A 151 8.95 2.78 18.87
N LYS A 152 9.17 3.43 20.03
CA LYS A 152 10.06 2.89 21.07
C LYS A 152 9.57 1.58 21.65
N ASP A 153 8.25 1.40 21.77
CA ASP A 153 7.67 0.16 22.25
C ASP A 153 7.88 -0.96 21.20
N ASP A 154 7.67 -0.65 19.91
CA ASP A 154 7.86 -1.59 18.78
C ASP A 154 9.32 -2.01 18.56
N LEU A 155 10.28 -1.13 18.87
CA LEU A 155 11.72 -1.40 18.68
C LEU A 155 12.17 -2.67 19.38
N VAL A 156 11.64 -2.94 20.59
CA VAL A 156 12.02 -4.10 21.39
C VAL A 156 11.58 -5.39 20.70
N ASP A 157 10.33 -5.41 20.22
CA ASP A 157 9.75 -6.59 19.57
C ASP A 157 10.43 -6.88 18.23
N ILE A 158 10.65 -5.85 17.42
CA ILE A 158 11.30 -6.01 16.10
C ILE A 158 12.73 -6.52 16.24
N ARG A 159 13.49 -6.01 17.23
CA ARG A 159 14.82 -6.54 17.52
C ARG A 159 14.78 -8.01 17.87
N LYS A 160 13.86 -8.40 18.75
CA LYS A 160 13.68 -9.79 19.15
C LYS A 160 13.37 -10.67 17.94
N GLU A 161 12.42 -10.28 17.09
CA GLU A 161 12.04 -11.00 15.87
C GLU A 161 13.24 -11.18 14.92
N GLN A 162 13.97 -10.11 14.62
CA GLN A 162 15.11 -10.17 13.71
C GLN A 162 16.32 -10.90 14.33
N THR A 163 16.47 -10.88 15.65
CA THR A 163 17.51 -11.65 16.38
C THR A 163 17.19 -13.15 16.34
N VAL A 164 15.94 -13.53 16.63
CA VAL A 164 15.48 -14.92 16.51
C VAL A 164 15.66 -15.43 15.09
N ALA A 165 15.38 -14.59 14.08
CA ALA A 165 15.68 -14.92 12.70
C ALA A 165 17.17 -15.19 12.51
N LEU A 166 18.07 -14.30 12.96
CA LEU A 166 19.52 -14.52 12.88
C LEU A 166 19.97 -15.82 13.57
N GLU A 167 19.49 -16.11 14.78
CA GLU A 167 19.88 -17.27 15.59
C GLU A 167 19.39 -18.60 15.00
N SER A 168 18.14 -18.64 14.51
CA SER A 168 17.58 -19.84 13.87
C SER A 168 18.40 -20.28 12.64
N ALA A 169 19.13 -19.36 12.02
CA ALA A 169 20.08 -19.64 10.94
C ALA A 169 21.31 -20.40 11.42
N ALA A 170 21.88 -19.97 12.54
CA ALA A 170 23.09 -20.53 13.10
C ALA A 170 22.88 -21.99 13.57
N SER A 171 21.68 -22.29 14.09
CA SER A 171 21.32 -23.64 14.56
C SER A 171 20.99 -24.62 13.44
N ALA A 172 20.50 -24.16 12.28
CA ALA A 172 20.23 -25.03 11.12
C ALA A 172 21.51 -25.48 10.40
N GLY A 173 22.65 -24.82 10.64
CA GLY A 173 23.95 -25.11 10.01
C GLY A 173 24.75 -26.27 10.60
N THR A 174 24.23 -27.02 11.58
CA THR A 174 25.04 -28.01 12.34
C THR A 174 24.88 -29.48 11.92
N THR A 175 24.05 -29.82 10.92
CA THR A 175 23.77 -31.25 10.59
C THR A 175 23.83 -31.65 9.12
N ILE A 176 24.24 -30.77 8.19
CA ILE A 176 24.31 -31.13 6.74
C ILE A 176 25.64 -30.66 6.12
N ASP A 177 26.16 -31.51 5.24
CA ASP A 177 27.43 -31.45 4.48
C ASP A 177 28.01 -30.02 4.22
N PRO A 178 29.26 -29.74 4.66
CA PRO A 178 29.95 -28.46 4.44
C PRO A 178 30.07 -28.01 2.98
N ALA A 179 29.88 -28.90 2.00
CA ALA A 179 29.96 -28.57 0.58
C ALA A 179 28.75 -27.79 0.04
N VAL A 180 27.64 -27.68 0.79
CA VAL A 180 26.38 -27.04 0.35
C VAL A 180 26.19 -25.62 0.91
N GLN A 181 27.04 -25.13 1.83
CA GLN A 181 26.89 -23.79 2.41
C GLN A 181 27.98 -22.80 1.99
N PRO A 182 27.71 -21.93 1.00
CA PRO A 182 28.39 -20.64 0.89
C PRO A 182 27.54 -19.43 1.30
N HIS A 183 26.22 -19.57 1.50
CA HIS A 183 25.33 -18.38 1.47
C HIS A 183 24.68 -17.94 2.80
N VAL A 184 24.74 -18.73 3.87
CA VAL A 184 24.11 -18.33 5.16
C VAL A 184 25.09 -17.56 6.08
N ALA A 185 26.39 -17.74 5.91
CA ALA A 185 27.40 -17.27 6.86
C ALA A 185 27.69 -15.76 6.87
N ASN A 186 27.16 -14.97 5.91
CA ASN A 186 27.57 -13.57 5.70
C ASN A 186 26.40 -12.56 5.56
N VAL A 187 25.23 -12.84 6.14
CA VAL A 187 24.11 -11.90 6.09
C VAL A 187 24.37 -10.72 7.04
N PRO A 188 24.36 -9.46 6.57
CA PRO A 188 24.58 -8.28 7.42
C PRO A 188 23.60 -8.23 8.60
N THR A 189 24.06 -7.75 9.75
CA THR A 189 23.16 -7.45 10.87
C THR A 189 22.41 -6.15 10.59
N PRO A 190 21.10 -6.09 10.87
CA PRO A 190 20.33 -4.85 10.78
C PRO A 190 20.96 -3.75 11.64
N SER A 191 20.92 -2.52 11.14
CA SER A 191 21.38 -1.34 11.88
C SER A 191 20.31 -0.82 12.85
N PRO A 192 20.68 0.02 13.83
CA PRO A 192 19.70 0.78 14.61
C PRO A 192 18.72 1.60 13.75
N THR A 193 19.17 2.06 12.58
CA THR A 193 18.31 2.76 11.61
C THR A 193 17.22 1.85 11.05
N ASP A 194 17.56 0.60 10.71
CA ASP A 194 16.61 -0.38 10.17
C ASP A 194 15.53 -0.72 11.19
N PHE A 195 15.92 -0.93 12.45
CA PHE A 195 14.96 -1.15 13.54
C PHE A 195 14.01 0.03 13.70
N ALA A 196 14.52 1.27 13.64
CA ALA A 196 13.69 2.47 13.73
C ALA A 196 12.73 2.61 12.53
N LEU A 197 13.17 2.32 11.31
CA LEU A 197 12.30 2.34 10.12
C LEU A 197 11.23 1.24 10.16
N ALA A 198 11.59 0.01 10.52
CA ALA A 198 10.62 -1.08 10.68
C ALA A 198 9.58 -0.75 11.76
N SER A 199 10.02 -0.17 12.88
CA SER A 199 9.15 0.26 13.98
C SER A 199 8.22 1.41 13.56
N LEU A 200 8.75 2.37 12.79
CA LEU A 200 7.97 3.43 12.18
C LEU A 200 6.86 2.84 11.29
N ASN A 201 7.20 1.94 10.36
CA ASN A 201 6.21 1.31 9.48
C ASN A 201 5.12 0.55 10.26
N ARG A 202 5.53 -0.27 11.24
CA ARG A 202 4.60 -1.01 12.11
C ARG A 202 3.67 -0.07 12.87
N THR A 203 4.22 0.97 13.50
CA THR A 203 3.43 1.98 14.21
C THR A 203 2.48 2.72 13.26
N MET A 204 2.94 3.15 12.09
CA MET A 204 2.11 3.87 11.12
C MET A 204 0.96 3.01 10.59
N LEU A 205 1.19 1.72 10.37
CA LEU A 205 0.12 0.79 10.01
C LEU A 205 -0.86 0.63 11.17
N ARG A 206 -0.40 0.48 12.42
CA ARG A 206 -1.27 0.37 13.59
C ARG A 206 -2.23 1.55 13.73
N LEU A 207 -1.83 2.75 13.33
CA LEU A 207 -2.70 3.93 13.33
C LEU A 207 -3.84 3.86 12.30
N LEU A 208 -3.75 2.97 11.31
CA LEU A 208 -4.82 2.68 10.34
C LEU A 208 -5.79 1.58 10.84
N ARG A 209 -5.57 1.05 12.05
CA ARG A 209 -6.48 0.10 12.71
C ARG A 209 -7.68 0.86 13.26
N LEU A 210 -8.85 0.58 12.71
CA LEU A 210 -10.10 1.26 13.04
C LEU A 210 -11.07 0.29 13.69
N THR A 211 -11.83 0.75 14.68
CA THR A 211 -12.83 -0.08 15.37
C THR A 211 -14.23 0.53 15.32
N THR A 212 -14.39 1.75 14.81
CA THR A 212 -15.70 2.40 14.68
C THR A 212 -15.81 3.16 13.37
N GLY A 213 -17.04 3.37 12.92
CA GLY A 213 -17.39 4.19 11.78
C GLY A 213 -16.97 5.64 11.97
N GLU A 214 -17.11 6.19 13.18
CA GLU A 214 -16.66 7.56 13.47
C GLU A 214 -15.15 7.72 13.24
N SER A 215 -14.33 6.77 13.73
CA SER A 215 -12.89 6.84 13.52
C SER A 215 -12.53 6.66 12.04
N ALA A 216 -13.27 5.81 11.32
CA ALA A 216 -13.08 5.60 9.89
C ALA A 216 -13.38 6.87 9.08
N VAL A 217 -14.53 7.51 9.30
CA VAL A 217 -14.87 8.77 8.61
C VAL A 217 -13.88 9.87 8.99
N THR A 218 -13.48 9.95 10.26
CA THR A 218 -12.44 10.91 10.72
C THR A 218 -11.14 10.74 9.94
N LEU A 219 -10.67 9.51 9.73
CA LEU A 219 -9.48 9.22 8.93
C LEU A 219 -9.66 9.68 7.47
N LEU A 220 -10.81 9.40 6.85
CA LEU A 220 -11.10 9.79 5.47
C LEU A 220 -11.10 11.32 5.29
N LEU A 221 -11.66 12.08 6.23
CA LEU A 221 -11.71 13.55 6.19
C LEU A 221 -10.32 14.23 6.29
N ARG A 222 -9.30 13.48 6.73
CA ARG A 222 -7.93 13.97 6.90
C ARG A 222 -7.01 13.59 5.74
N SER A 223 -7.40 12.62 4.91
CA SER A 223 -6.56 12.14 3.82
C SER A 223 -6.72 13.00 2.57
N ARG A 224 -5.62 13.67 2.18
CA ARG A 224 -5.51 14.34 0.88
C ARG A 224 -5.68 13.33 -0.25
N ARG A 225 -5.11 12.13 -0.10
CA ARG A 225 -5.20 11.05 -1.10
C ARG A 225 -6.66 10.65 -1.38
N VAL A 226 -7.47 10.51 -0.33
CA VAL A 226 -8.90 10.21 -0.44
C VAL A 226 -9.65 11.39 -1.05
N ASN A 227 -9.36 12.62 -0.60
CA ASN A 227 -10.01 13.83 -1.14
C ASN A 227 -9.73 14.03 -2.65
N GLU A 228 -8.51 13.80 -3.10
CA GLU A 228 -8.13 13.84 -4.53
C GLU A 228 -8.94 12.84 -5.35
N ASP A 229 -9.02 11.59 -4.90
CA ASP A 229 -9.72 10.52 -5.62
C ASP A 229 -11.24 10.76 -5.65
N LEU A 230 -11.85 11.14 -4.52
CA LEU A 230 -13.27 11.51 -4.46
C LEU A 230 -13.58 12.79 -5.24
N GLY A 231 -12.64 13.75 -5.29
CA GLY A 231 -12.75 14.94 -6.13
C GLY A 231 -12.84 14.59 -7.61
N ARG A 232 -12.10 13.57 -8.08
CA ARG A 232 -12.20 13.05 -9.45
C ARG A 232 -13.51 12.32 -9.68
N VAL A 233 -13.98 11.51 -8.72
CA VAL A 233 -15.30 10.86 -8.80
C VAL A 233 -16.38 11.93 -9.01
N ARG A 234 -16.37 12.99 -8.22
CA ARG A 234 -17.31 14.12 -8.38
C ARG A 234 -17.16 14.82 -9.73
N GLN A 235 -15.92 15.08 -10.15
CA GLN A 235 -15.63 15.75 -11.42
C GLN A 235 -16.14 14.95 -12.63
N PHE A 236 -16.08 13.62 -12.56
CA PHE A 236 -16.37 12.74 -13.69
C PHE A 236 -17.69 11.98 -13.59
N ALA A 237 -18.47 12.19 -12.53
CA ALA A 237 -19.75 11.52 -12.29
C ALA A 237 -20.69 11.56 -13.51
N GLN A 238 -20.72 12.67 -14.25
CA GLN A 238 -21.55 12.84 -15.44
C GLN A 238 -21.15 11.96 -16.65
N TYR A 239 -19.94 11.40 -16.64
CA TYR A 239 -19.43 10.49 -17.67
C TYR A 239 -19.43 9.02 -17.22
N ASP A 240 -19.61 8.75 -15.93
CA ASP A 240 -19.51 7.41 -15.33
C ASP A 240 -20.62 6.48 -15.83
N SER A 241 -21.82 7.00 -16.10
CA SER A 241 -22.93 6.24 -16.70
C SER A 241 -22.58 5.62 -18.06
N CYS A 242 -21.62 6.20 -18.79
CA CYS A 242 -21.15 5.68 -20.08
C CYS A 242 -20.00 4.66 -19.96
N VAL A 243 -19.35 4.55 -18.79
CA VAL A 243 -18.23 3.62 -18.53
C VAL A 243 -18.73 2.26 -18.03
N LEU A 244 -19.86 2.24 -17.31
CA LEU A 244 -20.44 1.05 -16.68
C LEU A 244 -21.28 0.16 -17.61
N ALA A 245 -21.60 0.60 -18.82
CA ALA A 245 -22.21 -0.28 -19.80
C ALA A 245 -21.15 -1.26 -20.31
N GLY A 246 -21.15 -2.48 -19.77
CA GLY A 246 -20.38 -3.58 -20.34
C GLY A 246 -20.82 -3.85 -21.79
N PRO A 247 -20.04 -4.60 -22.59
CA PRO A 247 -20.47 -4.98 -23.94
C PRO A 247 -21.82 -5.75 -23.97
N ASN A 248 -22.28 -6.28 -22.83
CA ASN A 248 -23.56 -6.98 -22.72
C ASN A 248 -24.76 -6.10 -22.27
N ASP A 249 -24.53 -4.87 -21.78
CA ASP A 249 -25.62 -4.02 -21.25
C ASP A 249 -26.27 -3.12 -22.32
N ALA A 250 -25.69 -3.08 -23.52
CA ALA A 250 -26.24 -2.32 -24.64
C ALA A 250 -27.53 -2.92 -25.23
N ALA A 251 -27.93 -4.13 -24.82
CA ALA A 251 -29.08 -4.85 -25.38
C ALA A 251 -30.41 -4.65 -24.63
N THR A 252 -30.43 -4.00 -23.45
CA THR A 252 -31.62 -4.00 -22.58
C THR A 252 -32.19 -2.61 -22.27
N GLN A 253 -31.74 -1.54 -22.93
CA GLN A 253 -32.31 -0.19 -22.77
C GLN A 253 -33.31 0.19 -23.87
N GLN A 254 -34.22 -0.73 -24.21
CA GLN A 254 -35.45 -0.39 -24.93
C GLN A 254 -36.64 -1.02 -24.20
N GLY A 255 -37.13 -0.36 -23.14
CA GLY A 255 -38.44 -0.64 -22.57
C GLY A 255 -38.54 -0.42 -21.06
N GLY A 256 -39.09 0.74 -20.68
CA GLY A 256 -39.91 0.93 -19.47
C GLY A 256 -39.19 0.98 -18.12
N ASP A 257 -39.04 2.17 -17.54
CA ASP A 257 -39.88 2.71 -16.45
C ASP A 257 -39.16 3.93 -15.86
N GLU A 258 -39.80 5.11 -15.90
CA GLU A 258 -39.26 6.35 -15.33
C GLU A 258 -39.50 6.34 -13.81
N GLY A 259 -38.67 5.58 -13.08
CA GLY A 259 -38.76 5.49 -11.63
C GLY A 259 -37.45 5.00 -11.03
N GLU A 260 -36.81 5.86 -10.21
CA GLU A 260 -35.50 5.68 -9.56
C GLU A 260 -34.29 5.71 -10.48
N SER A 261 -33.81 6.93 -10.81
CA SER A 261 -32.42 7.10 -11.21
C SER A 261 -31.53 6.75 -10.01
N THR A 262 -31.04 5.52 -9.94
CA THR A 262 -30.00 5.16 -8.99
C THR A 262 -28.76 5.99 -9.31
N ASN A 263 -28.57 7.05 -8.53
CA ASN A 263 -27.45 7.98 -8.57
C ASN A 263 -26.17 7.28 -8.07
N SER A 264 -25.80 6.20 -8.75
CA SER A 264 -24.77 5.23 -8.39
C SER A 264 -23.41 5.80 -8.78
N LEU A 265 -22.76 6.51 -7.86
CA LEU A 265 -21.35 6.85 -8.02
C LEU A 265 -20.47 5.59 -7.99
N VAL A 266 -19.38 5.61 -8.76
CA VAL A 266 -18.41 4.51 -8.89
C VAL A 266 -17.50 4.38 -7.65
N ALA A 267 -17.64 5.26 -6.65
CA ALA A 267 -16.85 5.19 -5.43
C ALA A 267 -17.41 4.15 -4.45
N SER A 268 -16.53 3.28 -3.95
CA SER A 268 -16.83 2.43 -2.80
C SER A 268 -15.71 2.51 -1.78
N LEU A 269 -16.10 2.41 -0.51
CA LEU A 269 -15.19 2.09 0.57
C LEU A 269 -14.96 0.58 0.59
N VAL A 270 -13.71 0.19 0.75
CA VAL A 270 -13.28 -1.18 0.97
C VAL A 270 -12.91 -1.30 2.44
N LEU A 271 -13.64 -2.14 3.17
CA LEU A 271 -13.36 -2.45 4.56
C LEU A 271 -12.73 -3.84 4.60
N ARG A 272 -11.50 -3.93 5.12
CA ARG A 272 -10.82 -5.21 5.31
C ARG A 272 -10.71 -5.54 6.77
N ALA A 273 -11.01 -6.79 7.13
CA ALA A 273 -10.75 -7.29 8.47
C ALA A 273 -9.28 -7.06 8.82
N TRP A 274 -9.06 -6.48 10.00
CA TRP A 274 -7.72 -6.25 10.50
C TRP A 274 -7.04 -7.58 10.83
N SER A 275 -5.76 -7.68 10.50
CA SER A 275 -4.96 -8.88 10.73
C SER A 275 -3.66 -8.49 11.42
N ASP A 276 -3.46 -8.94 12.66
CA ASP A 276 -2.22 -8.62 13.39
C ASP A 276 -0.98 -9.26 12.74
N THR A 277 -1.13 -10.34 11.96
CA THR A 277 -0.06 -10.86 11.09
C THR A 277 0.50 -9.77 10.17
N VAL A 278 -0.35 -8.89 9.62
CA VAL A 278 0.10 -7.79 8.75
C VAL A 278 0.98 -6.83 9.53
N LEU A 279 0.68 -6.56 10.81
CA LEU A 279 1.51 -5.70 11.66
C LEU A 279 2.89 -6.30 11.95
N CYS A 280 2.96 -7.62 12.11
CA CYS A 280 4.23 -8.30 12.36
C CYS A 280 5.09 -8.42 11.09
N ASP A 281 4.44 -8.61 9.94
CA ASP A 281 5.10 -8.97 8.68
C ASP A 281 5.11 -7.85 7.63
N THR A 282 4.96 -6.60 8.05
CA THR A 282 4.89 -5.43 7.14
C THR A 282 6.05 -5.38 6.14
N GLN A 283 7.24 -5.80 6.58
CA GLN A 283 8.44 -5.79 5.75
C GLN A 283 8.45 -6.91 4.70
N LEU A 284 7.64 -7.96 4.90
CA LEU A 284 7.48 -9.06 3.95
C LEU A 284 6.47 -8.73 2.84
N GLU A 285 6.01 -7.48 2.76
CA GLU A 285 5.27 -6.99 1.60
C GLU A 285 6.20 -6.86 0.38
N HIS A 286 5.73 -7.38 -0.76
CA HIS A 286 6.44 -7.40 -2.02
C HIS A 286 5.55 -6.88 -3.15
N ARG A 287 6.13 -6.17 -4.10
CA ARG A 287 5.45 -5.71 -5.32
C ARG A 287 5.97 -6.47 -6.52
N ALA A 288 5.07 -7.05 -7.31
CA ALA A 288 5.40 -7.68 -8.57
C ALA A 288 4.85 -6.88 -9.76
N PHE A 289 5.59 -6.93 -10.86
CA PHE A 289 5.24 -6.31 -12.13
C PHE A 289 4.97 -7.41 -13.14
N VAL A 290 3.78 -7.37 -13.74
CA VAL A 290 3.35 -8.29 -14.78
C VAL A 290 3.17 -7.50 -16.07
N TYR A 291 3.88 -7.91 -17.11
CA TYR A 291 3.78 -7.31 -18.43
C TYR A 291 3.45 -8.41 -19.45
N LYS A 292 2.39 -8.18 -20.23
CA LYS A 292 1.89 -9.11 -21.26
C LYS A 292 1.82 -10.58 -20.80
N GLY A 293 1.24 -10.81 -19.63
CA GLY A 293 1.02 -12.16 -19.08
C GLY A 293 2.26 -12.84 -18.49
N THR A 294 3.36 -12.10 -18.31
CA THR A 294 4.61 -12.57 -17.71
C THR A 294 4.98 -11.71 -16.51
N MET A 295 5.31 -12.34 -15.37
CA MET A 295 5.89 -11.62 -14.21
C MET A 295 7.37 -11.31 -14.50
N THR A 296 7.68 -10.04 -14.67
CA THR A 296 9.00 -9.56 -15.14
C THR A 296 9.87 -9.04 -14.00
N ALA A 297 9.26 -8.57 -12.92
CA ALA A 297 9.99 -8.04 -11.79
C ALA A 297 9.26 -8.30 -10.47
N LEU A 298 10.02 -8.49 -9.41
CA LEU A 298 9.56 -8.57 -8.03
C LEU A 298 10.45 -7.69 -7.16
N THR A 299 9.88 -6.98 -6.20
CA THR A 299 10.66 -6.14 -5.29
C THR A 299 10.11 -6.14 -3.89
N GLN A 300 10.98 -6.03 -2.88
CA GLN A 300 10.58 -5.62 -1.53
C GLN A 300 9.83 -4.29 -1.60
N TYR A 301 8.64 -4.22 -0.99
CA TYR A 301 7.79 -3.03 -1.06
C TYR A 301 8.41 -1.85 -0.32
N ASP A 302 8.90 -2.08 0.90
CA ASP A 302 9.67 -1.09 1.65
C ASP A 302 11.11 -1.02 1.12
N SER A 303 11.37 -0.01 0.32
CA SER A 303 12.67 0.21 -0.32
C SER A 303 13.71 0.87 0.59
N MET A 304 13.40 1.15 1.86
CA MET A 304 14.31 1.87 2.78
C MET A 304 14.91 0.98 3.86
N THR A 305 14.24 -0.11 4.23
CA THR A 305 14.60 -0.90 5.41
C THR A 305 15.21 -2.23 5.02
N TYR A 306 16.39 -2.52 5.56
CA TYR A 306 16.95 -3.85 5.49
C TYR A 306 16.22 -4.79 6.47
N ASP A 307 15.77 -5.95 5.99
CA ASP A 307 15.19 -7.00 6.82
C ASP A 307 15.93 -8.32 6.60
N VAL A 308 16.47 -8.85 7.70
CA VAL A 308 17.27 -10.08 7.67
C VAL A 308 16.48 -11.31 7.19
N ARG A 309 15.16 -11.34 7.43
CA ARG A 309 14.30 -12.45 6.97
C ARG A 309 14.27 -12.48 5.45
N ILE A 310 14.17 -11.32 4.82
CA ILE A 310 14.18 -11.18 3.35
C ILE A 310 15.55 -11.53 2.79
N ALA A 311 16.63 -10.97 3.37
CA ALA A 311 17.99 -11.24 2.90
C ALA A 311 18.34 -12.74 2.92
N ARG A 312 17.82 -13.48 3.92
CA ARG A 312 18.00 -14.94 4.04
C ARG A 312 17.12 -15.73 3.08
N ALA A 313 15.89 -15.28 2.84
CA ALA A 313 14.94 -15.93 1.95
C ALA A 313 15.00 -15.39 0.51
N LYS A 314 16.08 -14.68 0.14
CA LYS A 314 16.18 -13.95 -1.14
C LYS A 314 15.97 -14.81 -2.39
N ASP A 315 16.31 -16.10 -2.33
CA ASP A 315 16.15 -17.04 -3.44
C ASP A 315 14.80 -17.79 -3.34
N GLU A 316 14.27 -17.95 -2.12
CA GLU A 316 13.02 -18.65 -1.83
C GLU A 316 11.79 -17.79 -2.15
N ILE A 317 11.81 -16.52 -1.73
CA ILE A 317 10.71 -15.56 -1.93
C ILE A 317 10.29 -15.46 -3.41
N PRO A 318 11.18 -15.16 -4.37
CA PRO A 318 10.77 -15.03 -5.77
C PRO A 318 10.22 -16.34 -6.32
N ALA A 319 10.78 -17.49 -5.94
CA ALA A 319 10.28 -18.80 -6.36
C ALA A 319 8.86 -19.06 -5.83
N ARG A 320 8.61 -18.77 -4.55
CA ARG A 320 7.29 -18.93 -3.90
C ARG A 320 6.24 -18.00 -4.50
N VAL A 321 6.59 -16.73 -4.68
CA VAL A 321 5.68 -15.73 -5.27
C VAL A 321 5.34 -16.08 -6.72
N LEU A 322 6.33 -16.48 -7.51
CA LEU A 322 6.12 -16.88 -8.90
C LEU A 322 5.22 -18.12 -8.99
N ALA A 323 5.49 -19.15 -8.19
CA ALA A 323 4.69 -20.37 -8.16
C ALA A 323 3.24 -20.12 -7.73
N PHE A 324 3.05 -19.29 -6.68
CA PHE A 324 1.73 -18.87 -6.24
C PHE A 324 0.99 -18.10 -7.33
N TRP A 325 1.62 -17.09 -7.94
CA TRP A 325 1.01 -16.31 -9.01
C TRP A 325 0.63 -17.16 -10.22
N GLN A 326 1.51 -18.05 -10.67
CA GLN A 326 1.22 -18.95 -11.80
C GLN A 326 0.02 -19.86 -11.52
N ARG A 327 -0.02 -20.46 -10.32
CA ARG A 327 -1.07 -21.41 -9.94
C ARG A 327 -2.40 -20.72 -9.68
N GLU A 328 -2.37 -19.58 -9.00
CA GLU A 328 -3.57 -18.98 -8.44
C GLU A 328 -4.07 -17.79 -9.26
N LEU A 329 -3.22 -16.96 -9.86
CA LEU A 329 -3.65 -15.65 -10.34
C LEU A 329 -3.52 -15.46 -11.85
N ARG A 330 -2.46 -15.98 -12.47
CA ARG A 330 -2.06 -15.67 -13.84
C ARG A 330 -3.22 -15.78 -14.84
N ASP A 331 -3.77 -16.98 -14.99
CA ASP A 331 -4.76 -17.25 -16.03
C ASP A 331 -6.10 -16.56 -15.72
N ARG A 332 -6.47 -16.48 -14.43
CA ARG A 332 -7.71 -15.83 -13.98
C ARG A 332 -7.66 -14.31 -14.19
N LEU A 333 -6.52 -13.66 -13.94
CA LEU A 333 -6.33 -12.23 -14.16
C LEU A 333 -6.09 -11.89 -15.63
N ALA A 334 -5.47 -12.79 -16.42
CA ALA A 334 -5.19 -12.57 -17.84
C ALA A 334 -6.44 -12.30 -18.68
N VAL A 335 -7.61 -12.81 -18.27
CA VAL A 335 -8.90 -12.53 -18.90
C VAL A 335 -9.29 -11.04 -18.83
N ARG A 336 -8.78 -10.31 -17.82
CA ARG A 336 -9.12 -8.90 -17.57
C ARG A 336 -7.96 -7.95 -17.84
N HIS A 337 -6.75 -8.38 -17.51
CA HIS A 337 -5.56 -7.54 -17.49
C HIS A 337 -4.35 -8.33 -17.96
N GLU A 338 -3.79 -7.94 -19.11
CA GLU A 338 -2.52 -8.52 -19.59
C GLU A 338 -1.30 -7.93 -18.87
N SER A 339 -1.39 -6.69 -18.39
CA SER A 339 -0.30 -6.01 -17.68
C SER A 339 -0.82 -5.30 -16.44
N TYR A 340 -0.17 -5.53 -15.30
CA TYR A 340 -0.57 -5.00 -14.01
C TYR A 340 0.57 -5.03 -12.99
N VAL A 341 0.37 -4.36 -11.87
CA VAL A 341 1.23 -4.43 -10.70
C VAL A 341 0.43 -5.04 -9.56
N VAL A 342 1.02 -5.97 -8.82
CA VAL A 342 0.34 -6.67 -7.73
C VAL A 342 1.21 -6.65 -6.48
N ASP A 343 0.60 -6.32 -5.35
CA ASP A 343 1.25 -6.30 -4.04
C ASP A 343 0.88 -7.58 -3.29
N PHE A 344 1.87 -8.23 -2.69
CA PHE A 344 1.75 -9.47 -1.94
C PHE A 344 2.29 -9.29 -0.54
N LEU A 345 1.66 -9.91 0.46
CA LEU A 345 2.30 -10.21 1.74
C LEU A 345 2.78 -11.65 1.70
N VAL A 346 4.10 -11.84 1.84
CA VAL A 346 4.74 -13.17 1.80
C VAL A 346 4.96 -13.63 3.23
N GLY A 347 3.94 -14.25 3.83
CA GLY A 347 4.04 -14.84 5.16
C GLY A 347 4.82 -16.16 5.14
N GLU A 348 5.06 -16.75 6.32
CA GLU A 348 5.77 -18.03 6.43
C GLU A 348 5.03 -19.17 5.71
N ASN A 349 3.71 -19.29 5.94
CA ASN A 349 2.90 -20.40 5.44
C ASN A 349 1.95 -20.04 4.30
N GLU A 350 1.69 -18.75 4.09
CA GLU A 350 0.71 -18.27 3.10
C GLU A 350 1.18 -17.01 2.39
N ILE A 351 0.67 -16.78 1.18
CA ILE A 351 0.85 -15.54 0.43
C ILE A 351 -0.52 -14.89 0.28
N LYS A 352 -0.64 -13.62 0.69
CA LYS A 352 -1.87 -12.82 0.51
C LYS A 352 -1.68 -11.76 -0.54
N VAL A 353 -2.69 -11.53 -1.35
CA VAL A 353 -2.79 -10.39 -2.25
C VAL A 353 -3.22 -9.16 -1.46
N ILE A 354 -2.40 -8.10 -1.47
CA ILE A 354 -2.69 -6.82 -0.84
C ILE A 354 -3.44 -5.91 -1.81
N GLU A 355 -2.96 -5.72 -3.03
CA GLU A 355 -3.49 -4.71 -3.94
C GLU A 355 -3.18 -5.05 -5.38
N LEU A 356 -4.08 -4.67 -6.29
CA LEU A 356 -3.83 -4.65 -7.73
C LEU A 356 -3.77 -3.19 -8.18
N ASN A 357 -2.81 -2.89 -9.04
CA ASN A 357 -2.56 -1.58 -9.58
C ASN A 357 -2.40 -1.65 -11.09
N PRO A 358 -2.77 -0.59 -11.83
CA PRO A 358 -2.54 -0.55 -13.26
C PRO A 358 -1.04 -0.45 -13.58
N PHE A 359 -0.62 -1.03 -14.70
CA PHE A 359 0.80 -1.02 -15.12
C PHE A 359 1.20 0.34 -15.71
N HIS A 360 1.59 1.30 -14.87
CA HIS A 360 2.20 2.56 -15.26
C HIS A 360 2.85 3.25 -14.05
N ASN A 361 3.53 4.37 -14.29
CA ASN A 361 4.24 5.19 -13.31
C ASN A 361 3.39 5.81 -12.18
N GLY A 362 2.07 5.58 -12.15
CA GLY A 362 1.22 5.92 -11.00
C GLY A 362 1.31 4.88 -9.88
N ALA A 363 1.67 3.63 -10.20
CA ALA A 363 2.09 2.65 -9.23
C ALA A 363 3.54 2.95 -8.83
N GLY A 364 3.85 2.96 -7.53
CA GLY A 364 5.23 3.15 -7.07
C GLY A 364 6.17 2.07 -7.60
N GLY A 365 7.40 2.45 -7.98
CA GLY A 365 8.39 1.49 -8.49
C GLY A 365 9.14 0.71 -7.40
N CYS A 366 9.08 1.15 -6.14
CA CYS A 366 9.88 0.61 -5.03
C CYS A 366 11.38 0.62 -5.39
N LEU A 367 12.07 -0.53 -5.46
CA LEU A 367 13.48 -0.61 -5.87
C LEU A 367 13.69 -0.60 -7.40
N PHE A 368 12.62 -0.45 -8.17
CA PHE A 368 12.67 -0.19 -9.62
C PHE A 368 12.27 1.25 -9.94
N SER A 369 12.78 1.74 -11.05
CA SER A 369 12.44 3.04 -11.62
C SER A 369 11.72 2.84 -12.96
N TRP A 370 10.52 3.40 -13.08
CA TRP A 370 9.75 3.37 -14.34
C TRP A 370 10.49 4.00 -15.52
N THR A 371 11.47 4.87 -15.25
CA THR A 371 12.26 5.57 -16.26
C THR A 371 13.48 4.74 -16.67
N THR A 372 14.26 4.27 -15.71
CA THR A 372 15.57 3.64 -15.98
C THR A 372 15.50 2.13 -16.09
N ASP A 373 14.52 1.49 -15.45
CA ASP A 373 14.33 0.03 -15.47
C ASP A 373 13.21 -0.40 -16.43
N ARG A 374 12.77 0.48 -17.33
CA ARG A 374 11.65 0.20 -18.26
C ARG A 374 11.86 -1.09 -19.06
N GLN A 375 13.09 -1.35 -19.50
CA GLN A 375 13.43 -2.58 -20.22
C GLN A 375 13.22 -3.82 -19.35
N GLN A 376 13.61 -3.77 -18.08
CA GLN A 376 13.41 -4.87 -17.15
C GLN A 376 11.93 -5.07 -16.82
N LEU A 377 11.20 -4.00 -16.51
CA LEU A 377 9.77 -4.05 -16.19
C LEU A 377 8.94 -4.63 -17.35
N MET A 378 9.41 -4.50 -18.59
CA MET A 378 8.75 -4.99 -19.81
C MET A 378 9.49 -6.15 -20.48
N GLY A 379 10.46 -6.76 -19.77
CA GLY A 379 11.28 -7.87 -20.27
C GLY A 379 10.59 -9.23 -20.20
N GLU A 380 11.38 -10.30 -20.26
CA GLU A 380 10.88 -11.68 -20.22
C GLU A 380 11.39 -12.48 -19.01
N THR A 381 12.48 -12.03 -18.39
CA THR A 381 13.10 -12.68 -17.23
C THR A 381 12.71 -11.98 -15.94
N LEU A 382 12.32 -12.77 -14.93
CA LEU A 382 12.05 -12.28 -13.59
C LEU A 382 13.32 -11.76 -12.91
N GLU A 383 13.36 -10.47 -12.58
CA GLU A 383 14.38 -9.88 -11.71
C GLU A 383 13.80 -9.62 -10.31
N TYR A 384 14.54 -10.02 -9.27
CA TYR A 384 14.18 -9.74 -7.88
C TYR A 384 15.12 -8.72 -7.24
N ARG A 385 14.56 -7.63 -6.69
CA ARG A 385 15.31 -6.60 -5.94
C ARG A 385 14.81 -6.47 -4.50
N TYR A 386 15.73 -6.51 -3.54
CA TYR A 386 15.47 -6.26 -2.13
C TYR A 386 16.57 -5.35 -1.55
N VAL A 387 16.34 -4.77 -0.38
CA VAL A 387 17.36 -3.97 0.32
C VAL A 387 18.41 -4.93 0.87
N CYS A 388 19.60 -4.94 0.26
CA CYS A 388 20.67 -5.89 0.60
C CYS A 388 21.69 -5.35 1.61
N GLU A 389 21.61 -4.06 1.95
CA GLU A 389 22.52 -3.40 2.89
C GLU A 389 21.74 -2.69 4.01
N PRO A 390 22.22 -2.74 5.27
CA PRO A 390 21.64 -1.99 6.39
C PRO A 390 21.54 -0.48 6.11
N ALA A 391 20.44 0.14 6.53
CA ALA A 391 20.20 1.55 6.31
C ALA A 391 21.18 2.46 7.09
N LYS A 392 21.61 3.54 6.45
CA LYS A 392 22.37 4.61 7.10
C LYS A 392 21.41 5.70 7.59
N ALA A 393 21.79 6.43 8.63
CA ALA A 393 20.95 7.44 9.26
C ALA A 393 20.50 8.56 8.31
N GLU A 394 21.24 8.80 7.21
CA GLU A 394 20.87 9.78 6.17
C GLU A 394 19.56 9.46 5.47
N VAL A 395 19.07 8.22 5.55
CA VAL A 395 17.75 7.83 5.03
C VAL A 395 16.63 8.70 5.61
N PHE A 396 16.79 9.21 6.84
CA PHE A 396 15.77 10.04 7.47
C PHE A 396 15.58 11.42 6.81
N LYS A 397 16.54 11.87 5.99
CA LYS A 397 16.45 13.15 5.27
C LYS A 397 15.33 13.20 4.23
N VAL A 398 14.77 12.04 3.85
CA VAL A 398 13.60 11.98 2.95
C VAL A 398 12.30 12.30 3.68
N PHE A 399 12.29 12.25 5.01
CA PHE A 399 11.14 12.59 5.84
C PHE A 399 11.09 14.09 6.13
N PRO A 400 9.91 14.62 6.48
CA PRO A 400 9.80 16.01 6.94
C PRO A 400 10.68 16.28 8.16
N ALA A 401 11.17 17.52 8.29
CA ALA A 401 12.24 17.89 9.23
C ALA A 401 11.98 17.50 10.71
N VAL A 402 10.72 17.53 11.17
CA VAL A 402 10.37 17.10 12.53
C VAL A 402 10.59 15.60 12.70
N TRP A 403 10.22 14.79 11.71
CA TRP A 403 10.40 13.34 11.73
C TRP A 403 11.87 12.96 11.64
N ASP A 404 12.62 13.58 10.72
CA ASP A 404 14.08 13.38 10.64
C ASP A 404 14.74 13.63 12.00
N ARG A 405 14.44 14.78 12.61
CA ARG A 405 15.00 15.16 13.91
C ARG A 405 14.68 14.15 15.01
N GLU A 406 13.43 13.72 15.14
CA GLU A 406 13.04 12.78 16.22
C GLU A 406 13.54 11.36 15.96
N LEU A 407 13.50 10.86 14.72
CA LEU A 407 14.03 9.53 14.37
C LEU A 407 15.57 9.49 14.51
N SER A 408 16.26 10.54 14.06
CA SER A 408 17.70 10.70 14.25
C SER A 408 18.09 10.73 15.72
N ARG A 409 17.30 11.40 16.58
CA ARG A 409 17.52 11.39 18.05
C ARG A 409 17.27 10.01 18.64
N LEU A 410 16.20 9.34 18.23
CA LEU A 410 15.86 8.00 18.67
C LEU A 410 17.03 7.05 18.41
N VAL A 411 17.51 6.96 17.17
CA VAL A 411 18.64 6.10 16.77
C VAL A 411 19.92 6.42 17.53
N LYS A 412 20.24 7.70 17.76
CA LYS A 412 21.41 8.09 18.57
C LYS A 412 21.30 7.62 20.02
N SER A 413 20.16 7.87 20.67
CA SER A 413 19.92 7.49 22.06
C SER A 413 19.94 5.97 22.25
N ASP A 414 19.44 5.26 21.26
CA ASP A 414 19.34 3.82 21.23
C ASP A 414 20.72 3.16 21.03
N GLY A 415 21.53 3.67 20.10
CA GLY A 415 22.91 3.21 19.93
C GLY A 415 23.82 3.53 21.14
N GLU A 416 23.57 4.62 21.87
CA GLU A 416 24.26 4.89 23.14
C GLU A 416 23.89 3.88 24.22
N ARG A 417 22.62 3.49 24.30
CA ARG A 417 22.14 2.46 25.22
C ARG A 417 22.78 1.11 24.93
N GLU A 418 22.79 0.67 23.67
CA GLU A 418 23.44 -0.58 23.27
C GLU A 418 24.94 -0.60 23.61
N ARG A 419 25.66 0.49 23.36
CA ARG A 419 27.08 0.60 23.74
C ARG A 419 27.29 0.49 25.25
N LYS A 420 26.40 1.08 26.05
CA LYS A 420 26.45 0.96 27.52
C LYS A 420 26.15 -0.46 27.98
N GLU A 421 25.11 -1.09 27.44
CA GLU A 421 24.73 -2.47 27.77
C GLU A 421 25.85 -3.46 27.37
N MET A 422 26.38 -3.36 26.15
CA MET A 422 27.53 -4.17 25.71
C MET A 422 28.80 -3.88 26.52
N GLY A 423 29.03 -2.64 26.95
CA GLY A 423 30.14 -2.29 27.84
C GLY A 423 30.00 -2.95 29.21
N VAL A 424 28.80 -2.99 29.78
CA VAL A 424 28.49 -3.64 31.05
C VAL A 424 28.60 -5.17 30.92
N PHE A 425 28.04 -5.77 29.87
CA PHE A 425 28.18 -7.21 29.60
C PHE A 425 29.61 -7.61 29.25
N GLY A 426 30.38 -6.75 28.57
CA GLY A 426 31.80 -6.95 28.29
C GLY A 426 32.66 -6.92 29.55
N VAL A 427 32.33 -6.05 30.52
CA VAL A 427 32.93 -6.05 31.86
C VAL A 427 32.51 -7.29 32.64
N ALA A 428 31.23 -7.68 32.62
CA ALA A 428 30.75 -8.89 33.29
C ALA A 428 31.40 -10.17 32.74
N ARG A 429 31.59 -10.29 31.41
CA ARG A 429 32.35 -11.38 30.77
C ARG A 429 33.82 -11.40 31.19
N LYS A 430 34.46 -10.23 31.30
CA LYS A 430 35.85 -10.10 31.79
C LYS A 430 36.00 -10.45 33.27
N VAL A 431 34.96 -10.21 34.07
CA VAL A 431 34.94 -10.54 35.51
C VAL A 431 34.66 -12.02 35.72
N LEU A 432 33.73 -12.62 34.97
CA LEU A 432 33.40 -14.05 35.04
C LEU A 432 34.48 -14.94 34.40
N GLY A 433 35.14 -14.48 33.34
CA GLY A 433 36.30 -15.17 32.73
C GLY A 433 37.60 -15.12 33.55
N LYS A 434 37.57 -14.52 34.75
CA LYS A 434 38.64 -14.62 35.76
C LYS A 434 38.32 -15.63 36.87
N TRP A 435 37.15 -16.27 36.82
CA TRP A 435 36.67 -17.26 37.80
C TRP A 435 36.48 -18.67 37.21
N PHE A 436 36.96 -18.88 35.99
CA PHE A 436 37.29 -20.16 35.37
C PHE A 436 38.71 -20.06 34.83
#